data_AF-A0A2W2A866-F1
#
_entry.id   AF-A0A2W2A866-F1
#
_cell.length_a   1.000
_cell.length_b   1.000
_cell.length_c   1.000
_cell.angle_alpha   90.00
_cell.angle_beta   90.00
_cell.angle_gamma   90.00
#
_symmetry.space_group_name_H-M   'P 1'
#
loop_
_entity.id
_entity.type
_entity.pdbx_description
1 polymer ?
#
loop_
_entity_poly.entity_id
_entity_poly.type
_entity_poly.pdbx_seq_one_letter_code
_entity_poly.pdbx_strand_id
1 'polypeptide(L)'
;MSWIGRVGVNLMYSDYTFLKVWWQGAIAIFVILMALTTIQYLVHRYLPVRTSRFIHGIAIFIAIFGLYYTYHDFQNYYAHRWLKEKFHLGAYLFWIGWMIISFFYLYSKKSDNPTISDSTDPTIE
;
A
#
# COMPACT_ATOMS: atom_id res chain seq x y z
N MET A 1 25.35 10.30 6.66
CA MET A 1 24.22 11.21 6.34
C MET A 1 23.52 10.69 5.10
N SER A 2 22.24 10.32 5.19
CA SER A 2 21.55 9.56 4.14
C SER A 2 21.17 10.44 2.94
N TRP A 3 21.67 10.07 1.76
CA TRP A 3 21.37 10.71 0.48
C TRP A 3 19.89 10.66 0.10
N ILE A 4 19.14 9.70 0.67
CA ILE A 4 17.70 9.52 0.41
C ILE A 4 16.86 10.70 0.92
N GLY A 5 17.32 11.38 1.99
CA GLY A 5 16.59 12.51 2.59
C GLY A 5 16.65 13.79 1.76
N ARG A 6 17.72 14.00 0.98
CA ARG A 6 17.84 15.20 0.12
C ARG A 6 16.93 15.12 -1.11
N VAL A 7 16.66 13.92 -1.62
CA VAL A 7 15.77 13.73 -2.77
C VAL A 7 14.32 14.05 -2.40
N GLY A 8 13.88 13.67 -1.19
CA GLY A 8 12.53 13.96 -0.72
C GLY A 8 12.27 15.45 -0.44
N VAL A 9 13.24 16.17 0.12
CA VAL A 9 13.08 17.58 0.49
C VAL A 9 13.12 18.51 -0.74
N ASN A 10 13.90 18.17 -1.76
CA ASN A 10 13.97 18.98 -2.99
C ASN A 10 12.72 18.84 -3.88
N LEU A 11 11.89 17.81 -3.66
CA LEU A 11 10.62 17.63 -4.36
C LEU A 11 9.53 18.58 -3.86
N MET A 12 9.46 18.86 -2.55
CA MET A 12 8.42 19.73 -1.96
C MET A 12 8.50 21.19 -2.41
N TYR A 13 9.67 21.71 -2.78
CA TYR A 13 9.77 23.09 -3.29
C TYR A 13 9.21 23.26 -4.71
N SER A 14 8.95 22.16 -5.43
CA SER A 14 8.41 22.18 -6.80
C SER A 14 6.87 22.02 -6.86
N ASP A 15 6.19 22.06 -5.71
CA ASP A 15 4.78 21.68 -5.58
C ASP A 15 3.77 22.56 -6.35
N TYR A 16 4.14 23.79 -6.74
CA TYR A 16 3.25 24.66 -7.52
C TYR A 16 3.21 24.33 -9.02
N THR A 17 4.17 23.56 -9.55
CA THR A 17 4.20 23.14 -10.97
C THR A 17 3.80 21.67 -11.15
N PHE A 18 3.81 20.89 -10.06
CA PHE A 18 3.52 19.45 -10.04
C PHE A 18 2.11 19.09 -10.50
N LEU A 19 1.12 19.97 -10.24
CA LEU A 19 -0.25 19.78 -10.73
C LEU A 19 -0.38 19.96 -12.25
N LYS A 20 0.64 20.48 -12.94
CA LYS A 20 0.61 20.71 -14.40
C LYS A 20 1.08 19.49 -15.21
N VAL A 21 1.81 18.55 -14.59
CA VAL A 21 2.43 17.41 -15.30
C VAL A 21 1.96 16.07 -14.74
N TRP A 22 1.00 15.46 -15.44
CA TRP A 22 0.32 14.21 -15.06
C TRP A 22 1.24 13.04 -14.64
N TRP A 23 2.44 12.90 -15.25
CA TRP A 23 3.37 11.82 -14.91
C TRP A 23 3.98 11.97 -13.51
N GLN A 24 4.10 13.20 -12.99
CA GLN A 24 4.69 13.45 -11.67
C GLN A 24 3.74 13.01 -10.56
N GLY A 25 2.43 13.24 -10.74
CA GLY A 25 1.40 12.70 -9.86
C GLY A 25 1.34 11.17 -9.89
N ALA A 26 1.47 10.57 -11.07
CA ALA A 26 1.54 9.10 -11.20
C ALA A 26 2.76 8.51 -10.47
N ILE A 27 3.92 9.16 -10.55
CA ILE A 27 5.12 8.75 -9.83
C ILE A 27 4.94 8.88 -8.32
N ALA A 28 4.36 9.97 -7.84
CA ALA A 28 4.13 10.15 -6.40
C ALA A 28 3.25 9.03 -5.83
N ILE A 29 2.15 8.73 -6.51
CA ILE A 29 1.23 7.63 -6.15
C ILE A 29 1.94 6.27 -6.22
N PHE A 30 2.79 6.06 -7.24
CA PHE A 30 3.57 4.84 -7.39
C PHE A 30 4.59 4.65 -6.26
N VAL A 31 5.25 5.72 -5.83
CA VAL A 31 6.19 5.68 -4.69
C VAL A 31 5.46 5.32 -3.40
N ILE A 32 4.27 5.89 -3.17
CA ILE A 32 3.43 5.55 -2.01
C ILE A 32 3.01 4.08 -2.07
N LEU A 33 2.60 3.59 -3.25
CA LEU A 33 2.27 2.18 -3.45
C LEU A 33 3.47 1.28 -3.13
N MET A 34 4.68 1.62 -3.60
CA MET A 34 5.91 0.87 -3.31
C MET A 34 6.26 0.87 -1.82
N ALA A 35 6.05 1.98 -1.12
CA ALA A 35 6.24 2.02 0.33
C ALA A 35 5.25 1.08 1.04
N LEU A 36 3.98 1.11 0.61
CA LEU A 36 2.91 0.30 1.19
C LEU A 36 3.09 -1.20 0.92
N THR A 37 3.52 -1.58 -0.28
CA THR A 37 3.86 -2.98 -0.62
C THR A 37 5.04 -3.47 0.20
N THR A 38 6.05 -2.62 0.44
CA THR A 38 7.18 -2.94 1.32
C THR A 38 6.71 -3.22 2.74
N ILE A 39 5.83 -2.37 3.28
CA ILE A 39 5.24 -2.60 4.61
C ILE A 39 4.47 -3.93 4.66
N GLN A 40 3.65 -4.21 3.64
CA GLN A 40 2.93 -5.49 3.57
C GLN A 40 3.85 -6.71 3.47
N TYR A 41 4.96 -6.58 2.74
CA TYR A 41 5.98 -7.62 2.67
C TYR A 41 6.63 -7.86 4.04
N LEU A 42 7.01 -6.79 4.76
CA LEU A 42 7.54 -6.91 6.12
C LEU A 42 6.53 -7.57 7.05
N VAL A 43 5.26 -7.16 6.98
CA VAL A 43 4.17 -7.76 7.76
C VAL A 43 4.07 -9.25 7.48
N HIS A 44 4.05 -9.64 6.21
CA HIS A 44 3.98 -11.05 5.82
C HIS A 44 5.22 -11.84 6.28
N ARG A 45 6.41 -11.24 6.23
CA ARG A 45 7.68 -11.88 6.61
C ARG A 45 7.78 -12.12 8.11
N TYR A 46 7.47 -11.13 8.93
CA TYR A 46 7.74 -11.15 10.37
C TYR A 46 6.57 -11.66 11.22
N LEU A 47 5.32 -11.52 10.77
CA LEU A 47 4.15 -11.93 11.56
C LEU A 47 3.73 -13.39 11.28
N PRO A 48 3.12 -14.08 12.26
CA PRO A 48 2.55 -15.41 12.07
C PRO A 48 1.42 -15.39 11.04
N VAL A 49 1.20 -16.52 10.36
CA VAL A 49 0.29 -16.64 9.20
C VAL A 49 -1.12 -16.16 9.52
N ARG A 50 -1.64 -16.51 10.70
CA ARG A 50 -2.98 -16.11 11.15
C ARG A 50 -3.13 -14.59 11.26
N THR A 51 -2.14 -13.92 11.87
CA THR A 51 -2.15 -12.46 12.04
C THR A 51 -1.89 -11.74 10.73
N SER A 52 -0.97 -12.24 9.89
CA SER A 52 -0.73 -11.69 8.55
C SER A 52 -2.00 -11.73 7.69
N ARG A 53 -2.72 -12.86 7.64
CA ARG A 53 -3.99 -12.96 6.89
C ARG A 53 -5.04 -11.98 7.40
N PHE A 54 -5.16 -11.80 8.72
CA PHE A 54 -6.09 -10.83 9.30
C PHE A 54 -5.75 -9.39 8.90
N ILE A 55 -4.47 -9.01 8.96
CA ILE A 55 -4.00 -7.68 8.55
C ILE A 55 -4.24 -7.44 7.05
N HIS A 56 -3.93 -8.41 6.19
CA HIS A 56 -4.21 -8.28 4.75
C HIS A 56 -5.72 -8.19 4.47
N GLY A 57 -6.55 -8.92 5.22
CA GLY A 57 -8.01 -8.80 5.15
C GLY A 57 -8.48 -7.38 5.49
N ILE A 58 -8.00 -6.81 6.60
CA ILE A 58 -8.31 -5.42 6.97
C ILE A 58 -7.81 -4.44 5.91
N ALA A 59 -6.61 -4.65 5.35
CA ALA A 59 -6.05 -3.80 4.31
C ALA A 59 -6.95 -3.74 3.06
N ILE A 60 -7.58 -4.88 2.68
CA ILE A 60 -8.56 -4.92 1.59
C ILE A 60 -9.79 -4.07 1.94
N PHE A 61 -10.35 -4.20 3.14
CA PHE A 61 -11.49 -3.37 3.55
C PHE A 61 -11.15 -1.88 3.54
N ILE A 62 -9.98 -1.48 4.06
CA ILE A 62 -9.50 -0.10 4.01
C ILE A 62 -9.37 0.37 2.56
N ALA A 63 -8.82 -0.47 1.67
CA ALA A 63 -8.68 -0.15 0.26
C ALA A 63 -10.03 0.07 -0.43
N ILE A 64 -11.04 -0.74 -0.10
CA ILE A 64 -12.42 -0.58 -0.62
C ILE A 64 -13.04 0.72 -0.11
N PHE A 65 -12.94 1.01 1.18
CA PHE A 65 -13.48 2.24 1.76
C PHE A 65 -12.80 3.48 1.19
N GLY A 66 -11.48 3.45 1.05
CA GLY A 66 -10.72 4.54 0.45
C GLY A 66 -11.05 4.76 -1.02
N LEU A 67 -11.25 3.67 -1.79
CA LEU A 67 -11.72 3.73 -3.17
C LEU A 67 -13.12 4.38 -3.25
N TYR A 68 -14.04 3.98 -2.38
CA TYR A 68 -15.39 4.54 -2.33
C TYR A 68 -15.38 6.04 -1.99
N TYR A 69 -14.59 6.42 -0.98
CA TYR A 69 -14.45 7.83 -0.61
C TYR A 69 -13.86 8.65 -1.75
N THR A 70 -12.80 8.14 -2.39
CA THR A 70 -12.16 8.77 -3.55
C THR A 70 -13.14 8.94 -4.71
N TYR A 71 -13.94 7.90 -4.99
CA TYR A 71 -14.98 7.93 -6.01
C TYR A 71 -16.03 9.01 -5.70
N HIS A 72 -16.51 9.08 -4.46
CA HIS A 72 -17.51 10.05 -4.03
C HIS A 72 -16.98 11.51 -4.05
N ASP A 73 -15.74 11.72 -3.64
CA ASP A 73 -15.08 13.05 -3.71
C ASP A 73 -14.92 13.52 -5.15
N PHE A 74 -14.51 12.62 -6.04
CA PHE A 74 -14.39 12.91 -7.48
C PHE A 74 -15.72 13.22 -8.16
N GLN A 75 -16.83 12.67 -7.65
CA GLN A 75 -18.16 12.91 -8.19
C GLN A 75 -18.76 14.24 -7.73
N ASN A 76 -18.41 14.74 -6.53
CA ASN A 76 -19.06 15.91 -5.94
C ASN A 76 -18.29 17.24 -6.07
N TYR A 77 -16.96 17.25 -5.97
CA TYR A 77 -16.23 18.51 -5.70
C TYR A 77 -15.48 19.12 -6.89
N TYR A 78 -15.41 18.44 -8.03
CA TYR A 78 -14.53 18.89 -9.08
C TYR A 78 -15.18 18.62 -10.45
N ALA A 79 -15.69 19.67 -11.09
CA ALA A 79 -16.29 19.59 -12.43
C ALA A 79 -15.44 20.29 -13.51
N HIS A 80 -14.22 20.75 -13.19
CA HIS A 80 -13.33 21.35 -14.20
C HIS A 80 -12.66 20.27 -15.07
N ARG A 81 -13.20 20.15 -16.28
CA ARG A 81 -13.18 19.04 -17.23
C ARG A 81 -11.82 18.59 -17.79
N TRP A 82 -10.71 19.27 -17.50
CA TRP A 82 -9.46 19.09 -18.27
C TRP A 82 -8.21 18.65 -17.47
N LEU A 83 -8.16 18.78 -16.13
CA LEU A 83 -7.04 18.25 -15.32
C LEU A 83 -7.29 16.82 -14.79
N LYS A 84 -8.52 16.58 -14.34
CA LYS A 84 -9.41 15.56 -14.90
C LYS A 84 -9.10 14.06 -14.72
N GLU A 85 -9.28 13.38 -15.85
CA GLU A 85 -9.36 11.93 -15.99
C GLU A 85 -8.08 11.20 -15.63
N LYS A 86 -6.93 11.77 -15.97
CA LYS A 86 -5.63 11.10 -15.77
C LYS A 86 -5.26 10.99 -14.29
N PHE A 87 -5.63 11.99 -13.48
CA PHE A 87 -5.42 11.95 -12.04
C PHE A 87 -6.36 10.95 -11.36
N HIS A 88 -7.61 10.86 -11.83
CA HIS A 88 -8.57 9.85 -11.33
C HIS A 88 -8.07 8.43 -11.61
N LEU A 89 -7.54 8.21 -12.81
CA LEU A 89 -6.96 6.92 -13.20
C LEU A 89 -5.84 6.49 -12.25
N GLY A 90 -4.96 7.41 -11.85
CA GLY A 90 -3.87 7.12 -10.91
C GLY A 90 -4.38 6.70 -9.52
N ALA A 91 -5.40 7.38 -8.99
CA ALA A 91 -6.00 7.03 -7.72
C ALA A 91 -6.71 5.66 -7.77
N TYR A 92 -7.43 5.36 -8.85
CA TYR A 92 -8.03 4.04 -9.05
C TYR A 92 -6.97 2.94 -9.14
N LEU A 93 -5.88 3.19 -9.88
CA LEU A 93 -4.76 2.25 -10.00
C LEU A 93 -4.10 1.98 -8.65
N PHE A 94 -4.01 2.99 -7.79
CA PHE A 94 -3.49 2.83 -6.43
C PHE A 94 -4.34 1.86 -5.61
N TRP A 95 -5.64 2.12 -5.51
CA TRP A 95 -6.54 1.27 -4.73
C TRP A 95 -6.64 -0.15 -5.29
N ILE A 96 -6.73 -0.30 -6.61
CA ILE A 96 -6.76 -1.60 -7.28
C ILE A 96 -5.43 -2.35 -7.09
N GLY A 97 -4.29 -1.68 -7.27
CA GLY A 97 -2.97 -2.27 -7.06
C GLY A 97 -2.78 -2.72 -5.61
N TRP A 98 -3.24 -1.92 -4.65
CA TRP A 98 -3.20 -2.27 -3.24
C TRP A 98 -4.13 -3.45 -2.89
N MET A 99 -5.28 -3.55 -3.54
CA MET A 99 -6.13 -4.74 -3.41
C MET A 99 -5.45 -5.99 -3.99
N ILE A 100 -4.90 -5.92 -5.20
CA ILE A 100 -4.22 -7.05 -5.85
C ILE A 100 -3.08 -7.57 -4.99
N ILE A 101 -2.23 -6.69 -4.45
CA ILE A 101 -1.10 -7.12 -3.62
C ILE A 101 -1.59 -7.75 -2.30
N SER A 102 -2.66 -7.21 -1.71
CA SER A 102 -3.24 -7.77 -0.48
C SER A 102 -3.86 -9.15 -0.73
N PHE A 103 -4.55 -9.33 -1.86
CA PHE A 103 -5.04 -10.64 -2.30
C PHE A 103 -3.89 -11.60 -2.56
N PHE A 104 -2.83 -11.16 -3.24
CA PHE A 104 -1.66 -11.98 -3.50
C PHE A 104 -1.08 -12.55 -2.20
N TYR A 105 -0.88 -11.73 -1.16
CA TYR A 105 -0.39 -12.22 0.14
C TYR A 105 -1.40 -13.07 0.91
N LEU A 106 -2.70 -12.87 0.69
CA LEU A 106 -3.75 -13.70 1.30
C LEU A 106 -3.74 -15.13 0.75
N TYR A 107 -3.54 -15.28 -0.56
CA TYR A 107 -3.47 -16.58 -1.25
C TYR A 107 -2.06 -17.19 -1.25
N SER A 108 -1.02 -16.38 -1.09
CA SER A 108 0.35 -16.88 -1.01
C SER A 108 0.49 -17.75 0.22
N LYS A 109 0.73 -19.05 -0.01
CA LYS A 109 0.90 -20.03 1.05
C LYS A 109 2.23 -19.74 1.75
N LYS A 110 2.16 -19.01 2.86
CA LYS A 110 3.30 -18.85 3.75
C LYS A 110 3.66 -20.23 4.30
N SER A 111 4.84 -20.73 3.96
CA SER A 111 5.40 -21.92 4.61
C SER A 111 5.55 -21.57 6.09
N ASP A 112 4.71 -22.18 6.92
CA ASP A 112 4.86 -22.16 8.37
C ASP A 112 6.23 -22.77 8.65
N ASN A 113 7.23 -21.92 8.87
CA ASN A 113 8.49 -22.39 9.41
C ASN A 113 8.23 -22.62 10.90
N PRO A 114 8.25 -23.87 11.40
CA PRO A 114 7.91 -24.18 12.78
C PRO A 114 9.03 -23.62 13.66
N THR A 115 8.89 -22.36 14.08
CA THR A 115 9.81 -21.79 15.05
C THR A 115 9.34 -22.23 16.43
N ILE A 116 9.81 -23.42 16.80
CA ILE A 116 10.15 -23.87 18.16
C ILE A 116 9.06 -23.57 19.20
N SER A 117 8.13 -24.51 19.36
CA SER A 117 7.39 -24.70 20.62
C SER A 117 7.43 -26.18 21.05
N ASP A 118 8.56 -26.84 20.81
CA ASP A 118 8.81 -28.21 21.24
C ASP A 118 10.11 -28.25 22.05
N SER A 119 10.08 -27.64 23.23
CA SER A 119 11.17 -27.78 24.21
C SER A 119 10.67 -27.57 25.64
N THR A 120 9.52 -28.15 25.98
CA THR A 120 9.14 -28.31 27.40
C THR A 120 8.35 -29.60 27.58
N ASP A 121 9.03 -30.74 27.39
CA ASP A 121 8.74 -31.90 28.21
C ASP A 121 10.00 -32.76 28.41
N PRO A 122 10.82 -32.46 29.43
CA PRO A 122 11.69 -33.47 30.00
C PRO A 122 10.96 -34.16 31.15
N THR A 123 10.95 -35.49 31.08
CA THR A 123 10.93 -36.46 32.19
C THR A 123 9.56 -36.87 32.75
N ILE A 124 8.91 -37.80 32.06
CA ILE A 124 8.46 -39.03 32.72
C ILE A 124 9.70 -39.92 32.86
N GLU A 125 10.20 -40.07 34.10
CA GLU A 125 10.84 -41.27 34.65
C GLU A 125 10.91 -41.15 36.18
#